data_AF-A0A0S8I9C0-F1
#
_entry.id   AF-A0A0S8I9C0-F1
#
_cell.length_a   1.000
_cell.length_b   1.000
_cell.length_c   1.000
_cell.angle_alpha   90.00
_cell.angle_beta   90.00
_cell.angle_gamma   90.00
#
_symmetry.space_group_name_H-M   'P 1'
#
loop_
_entity.id
_entity.type
_entity.pdbx_description
1 polymer ?
#
loop_
_entity_poly.entity_id
_entity_poly.type
_entity_poly.pdbx_seq_one_letter_code
_entity_poly.pdbx_strand_id
1 'polypeptide(L)'
;MEQLRIYQPGPGSQVVSPFRVAGWGGPSYKDRVRMRLYGEDGRVLAEGTTWLHVLEGVAQAGRFYGEVPFEIHGVAEAGRLEISMYSYRDGQLSHLSTVDLTLLSVGNPQVYYATDGPEKLTIFSLREESIIEGGRVNVQGAGWVNTDLPLTVEILDRHGDILGSAQVYLDAPAIGQLGTFQVEVPYETKLSQWARVAVSEHSADIPGLIHLTSVEVWLKP
;
A
#
# COMPACT_ATOMS: atom_id res chain seq x y z
N MET A 1 -11.31 7.20 1.40
CA MET A 1 -11.51 6.73 0.01
C MET A 1 -10.15 6.25 -0.45
N GLU A 2 -10.11 5.10 -1.11
CA GLU A 2 -8.88 4.49 -1.61
C GLU A 2 -8.05 5.46 -2.43
N GLN A 3 -6.78 5.63 -2.05
CA GLN A 3 -5.88 6.51 -2.77
C GLN A 3 -4.94 5.77 -3.73
N LEU A 4 -4.95 4.44 -3.79
CA LEU A 4 -4.09 3.71 -4.73
C LEU A 4 -4.76 2.42 -5.21
N ARG A 5 -4.83 2.25 -6.53
CA ARG A 5 -5.43 1.08 -7.20
C ARG A 5 -4.55 0.60 -8.34
N ILE A 6 -4.41 -0.72 -8.45
CA ILE A 6 -3.75 -1.38 -9.58
C ILE A 6 -4.84 -1.98 -10.46
N TYR A 7 -4.92 -1.56 -11.73
CA TYR A 7 -5.89 -2.10 -12.70
C TYR A 7 -5.27 -3.22 -13.54
N GLN A 8 -3.98 -3.11 -13.85
CA GLN A 8 -3.25 -4.06 -14.66
C GLN A 8 -1.78 -4.09 -14.19
N PRO A 9 -1.16 -5.27 -14.01
CA PRO A 9 -1.80 -6.60 -14.01
C PRO A 9 -2.72 -6.81 -12.79
N GLY A 10 -3.76 -7.61 -12.97
CA GLY A 10 -4.63 -8.08 -11.89
C GLY A 10 -4.16 -9.41 -11.28
N PRO A 11 -4.78 -9.87 -10.18
CA PRO A 11 -4.43 -11.13 -9.52
C PRO A 11 -4.42 -12.33 -10.46
N GLY A 12 -3.45 -13.23 -10.30
CA GLY A 12 -3.31 -14.45 -11.11
C GLY A 12 -2.71 -14.23 -12.50
N SER A 13 -2.28 -13.00 -12.82
CA SER A 13 -1.66 -12.71 -14.11
C SER A 13 -0.30 -13.40 -14.27
N GLN A 14 -0.04 -13.86 -15.49
CA GLN A 14 1.27 -14.36 -15.92
C GLN A 14 1.87 -13.36 -16.89
N VAL A 15 3.07 -12.87 -16.61
CA VAL A 15 3.70 -11.77 -17.36
C VAL A 15 5.06 -12.19 -17.93
N VAL A 16 5.41 -11.60 -19.08
CA VAL A 16 6.76 -11.67 -19.68
C VAL A 16 7.35 -10.27 -19.71
N SER A 17 8.68 -10.17 -19.74
CA SER A 17 9.39 -8.88 -19.71
C SER A 17 9.44 -8.20 -21.09
N PRO A 18 9.29 -6.87 -21.17
CA PRO A 18 8.68 -5.99 -20.16
C PRO A 18 7.14 -6.16 -20.16
N PHE A 19 6.51 -5.85 -19.02
CA PHE A 19 5.05 -5.82 -18.94
C PHE A 19 4.52 -4.45 -18.52
N ARG A 20 3.30 -4.16 -18.97
CA ARG A 20 2.61 -2.91 -18.64
C ARG A 20 1.97 -2.98 -17.27
N VAL A 21 2.19 -1.91 -16.50
CA VAL A 21 1.47 -1.60 -15.27
C VAL A 21 0.57 -0.40 -15.54
N ALA A 22 -0.66 -0.44 -15.03
CA ALA A 22 -1.59 0.68 -15.08
C ALA A 22 -2.50 0.69 -13.84
N GLY A 23 -2.88 1.88 -13.41
CA GLY A 23 -3.70 2.05 -12.22
C GLY A 23 -4.17 3.48 -12.02
N TRP A 24 -4.63 3.75 -10.80
CA TRP A 24 -5.05 5.07 -10.36
C TRP A 24 -4.43 5.37 -9.00
N GLY A 25 -3.96 6.60 -8.82
CA GLY A 25 -3.39 7.06 -7.56
C GLY A 25 -3.95 8.43 -7.19
N GLY A 26 -4.07 8.67 -5.90
CA GLY A 26 -4.33 9.96 -5.28
C GLY A 26 -3.16 10.93 -5.47
N PRO A 27 -3.22 12.11 -4.85
CA PRO A 27 -2.09 13.04 -4.82
C PRO A 27 -0.84 12.37 -4.24
N SER A 28 0.29 12.50 -4.91
CA SER A 28 1.56 11.91 -4.49
C SER A 28 2.69 12.93 -4.62
N TYR A 29 3.78 12.70 -3.89
CA TYR A 29 4.99 13.50 -3.95
C TYR A 29 5.51 13.60 -5.39
N LYS A 30 5.63 14.82 -5.90
CA LYS A 30 6.04 15.15 -7.28
C LYS A 30 5.22 14.45 -8.36
N ASP A 31 3.95 14.15 -8.08
CA ASP A 31 3.04 13.48 -9.02
C ASP A 31 3.61 12.15 -9.54
N ARG A 32 4.29 11.39 -8.66
CA ARG A 32 4.93 10.11 -9.02
C ARG A 32 4.41 8.96 -8.19
N VAL A 33 4.37 7.78 -8.81
CA VAL A 33 4.23 6.50 -8.12
C VAL A 33 5.51 5.70 -8.31
N ARG A 34 5.91 4.96 -7.27
CA ARG A 34 7.05 4.05 -7.34
C ARG A 34 6.54 2.63 -7.59
N MET A 35 7.21 1.94 -8.50
CA MET A 35 6.93 0.57 -8.88
C MET A 35 8.15 -0.28 -8.53
N ARG A 36 7.93 -1.38 -7.81
CA ARG A 36 8.96 -2.38 -7.51
C ARG A 36 8.43 -3.76 -7.85
N LEU A 37 9.29 -4.59 -8.43
CA LEU A 37 9.00 -6.00 -8.66
C LEU A 37 9.94 -6.82 -7.78
N TYR A 38 9.37 -7.68 -6.96
CA TYR A 38 10.09 -8.65 -6.16
C TYR A 38 9.98 -10.05 -6.78
N GLY A 39 11.06 -10.82 -6.72
CA GLY A 39 11.05 -12.26 -6.98
C GLY A 39 10.54 -13.05 -5.77
N GLU A 40 10.40 -14.36 -5.94
CA GLU A 40 9.88 -15.30 -4.93
C GLU A 40 10.65 -15.27 -3.60
N ASP A 41 11.96 -15.00 -3.67
CA ASP A 41 12.85 -14.89 -2.51
C ASP A 41 12.89 -13.49 -1.88
N GLY A 42 12.06 -12.55 -2.37
CA GLY A 42 12.03 -11.17 -1.92
C GLY A 42 13.11 -10.27 -2.53
N ARG A 43 13.93 -10.75 -3.48
CA ARG A 43 14.91 -9.90 -4.16
C ARG A 43 14.21 -8.89 -5.07
N VAL A 44 14.76 -7.68 -5.18
CA VAL A 44 14.25 -6.69 -6.13
C VAL A 44 14.74 -7.04 -7.54
N LEU A 45 13.80 -7.36 -8.43
CA LEU A 45 14.05 -7.65 -9.84
C LEU A 45 13.99 -6.39 -10.70
N ALA A 46 13.15 -5.42 -10.32
CA ALA A 46 12.98 -4.18 -11.03
C ALA A 46 12.54 -3.06 -10.08
N GLU A 47 13.00 -1.85 -10.33
CA GLU A 47 12.57 -0.65 -9.62
C GLU A 47 12.49 0.54 -10.57
N GLY A 48 11.42 1.31 -10.46
CA GLY A 48 11.23 2.51 -11.27
C GLY A 48 10.17 3.44 -10.70
N THR A 49 10.02 4.59 -11.34
CA THR A 49 8.93 5.53 -11.06
C THR A 49 8.20 5.87 -12.35
N THR A 50 6.90 6.07 -12.25
CA THR A 50 6.11 6.66 -13.33
C THR A 50 5.29 7.84 -12.80
N TRP A 51 4.75 8.62 -13.72
CA TRP A 51 3.99 9.82 -13.42
C TRP A 51 2.50 9.50 -13.23
N LEU A 52 1.89 10.22 -12.30
CA LEU A 52 0.46 10.43 -12.30
C LEU A 52 0.15 11.43 -13.41
N HIS A 53 -0.71 11.04 -14.33
CA HIS A 53 -1.16 11.87 -15.43
C HIS A 53 -2.24 12.84 -14.93
N VAL A 54 -1.79 13.86 -14.21
CA VAL A 54 -2.59 14.96 -13.64
C VAL A 54 -2.13 16.29 -14.21
N LEU A 55 -2.92 17.35 -14.01
CA LEU A 55 -2.49 18.71 -14.33
C LEU A 55 -1.32 19.09 -13.42
N GLU A 56 -0.20 19.48 -14.03
CA GLU A 56 1.04 19.80 -13.32
C GLU A 56 0.81 20.88 -12.25
N GLY A 57 1.32 20.64 -11.04
CA GLY A 57 1.22 21.58 -9.92
C GLY A 57 -0.13 21.58 -9.19
N VAL A 58 -1.05 20.69 -9.56
CA VAL A 58 -2.30 20.50 -8.82
C VAL A 58 -2.28 19.13 -8.14
N ALA A 59 -2.37 19.13 -6.80
CA ALA A 59 -2.49 17.91 -6.00
C ALA A 59 -3.83 17.21 -6.28
N GLN A 60 -3.87 16.46 -7.38
CA GLN A 60 -5.03 15.73 -7.87
C GLN A 60 -4.72 14.25 -7.98
N ALA A 61 -5.78 13.48 -7.93
CA ALA A 61 -5.71 12.06 -8.23
C ALA A 61 -5.77 11.83 -9.74
N GLY A 62 -5.06 10.82 -10.23
CA GLY A 62 -4.94 10.56 -11.66
C GLY A 62 -4.56 9.13 -11.98
N ARG A 63 -4.58 8.83 -13.28
CA ARG A 63 -4.11 7.53 -13.78
C ARG A 63 -2.60 7.52 -13.81
N PHE A 64 -2.01 6.35 -13.61
CA PHE A 64 -0.62 6.09 -13.92
C PHE A 64 -0.52 4.90 -14.87
N TYR A 65 0.55 4.88 -15.67
CA TYR A 65 0.95 3.70 -16.40
C TYR A 65 2.47 3.68 -16.61
N GLY A 66 3.05 2.50 -16.75
CA GLY A 66 4.48 2.34 -16.99
C GLY A 66 4.79 0.93 -17.46
N GLU A 67 6.05 0.69 -17.78
CA GLU A 67 6.56 -0.63 -18.12
C GLU A 67 7.58 -1.07 -17.06
N VAL A 68 7.51 -2.34 -16.68
CA VAL A 68 8.42 -2.95 -15.73
C VAL A 68 9.22 -4.03 -16.46
N PRO A 69 10.49 -3.76 -16.79
CA PRO A 69 11.40 -4.78 -17.32
C PRO A 69 11.88 -5.67 -16.17
N PHE A 70 12.05 -6.95 -16.41
CA PHE A 70 12.65 -7.89 -15.46
C PHE A 70 13.44 -8.99 -16.17
N GLU A 71 14.26 -9.72 -15.41
CA GLU A 71 14.96 -10.93 -15.85
C GLU A 71 14.91 -11.96 -14.72
N ILE A 72 14.71 -13.23 -15.06
CA ILE A 72 14.65 -14.35 -14.11
C ILE A 72 15.55 -15.47 -14.60
N HIS A 73 16.13 -16.25 -13.69
CA HIS A 73 17.03 -17.34 -14.05
C HIS A 73 16.31 -18.61 -14.50
N GLY A 74 15.04 -18.79 -14.08
CA GLY A 74 14.22 -19.97 -14.36
C GLY A 74 13.30 -19.83 -15.57
N VAL A 75 12.48 -20.86 -15.81
CA VAL A 75 11.39 -20.78 -16.80
C VAL A 75 10.25 -19.90 -16.28
N ALA A 76 9.94 -20.04 -14.99
CA ALA A 76 8.97 -19.24 -14.28
C ALA A 76 9.37 -19.06 -12.82
N GLU A 77 8.92 -17.97 -12.18
CA GLU A 77 8.97 -17.79 -10.73
C GLU A 77 7.76 -17.00 -10.23
N ALA A 78 7.43 -17.14 -8.95
CA ALA A 78 6.49 -16.23 -8.32
C ALA A 78 7.11 -14.83 -8.20
N GLY A 79 6.29 -13.79 -8.29
CA GLY A 79 6.75 -12.42 -8.07
C GLY A 79 5.65 -11.53 -7.51
N ARG A 80 6.06 -10.42 -6.91
CA ARG A 80 5.14 -9.41 -6.38
C ARG A 80 5.43 -8.06 -6.98
N LEU A 81 4.44 -7.49 -7.65
CA LEU A 81 4.46 -6.09 -8.03
C LEU A 81 3.95 -5.25 -6.87
N GLU A 82 4.78 -4.34 -6.38
CA GLU A 82 4.45 -3.30 -5.41
C GLU A 82 4.29 -1.96 -6.13
N ILE A 83 3.18 -1.29 -5.88
CA ILE A 83 3.00 0.13 -6.20
C ILE A 83 2.91 0.88 -4.88
N SER A 84 3.68 1.97 -4.78
CA SER A 84 3.73 2.81 -3.59
C SER A 84 3.63 4.28 -3.94
N MET A 85 2.97 5.02 -3.04
CA MET A 85 2.80 6.46 -3.10
C MET A 85 3.41 7.12 -1.87
N TYR A 86 3.90 8.34 -2.07
CA TYR A 86 4.52 9.12 -1.02
C TYR A 86 3.73 10.39 -0.80
N SER A 87 3.55 10.78 0.45
CA SER A 87 2.81 11.98 0.80
C SER A 87 3.50 13.22 0.24
N TYR A 88 2.69 14.12 -0.35
CA TYR A 88 3.15 15.37 -0.92
C TYR A 88 3.78 16.30 0.14
N ARG A 89 3.38 16.17 1.41
CA ARG A 89 3.77 17.09 2.49
C ARG A 89 5.11 16.73 3.13
N ASP A 90 5.33 15.46 3.45
CA ASP A 90 6.46 14.97 4.24
C ASP A 90 7.32 13.92 3.50
N GLY A 91 6.89 13.45 2.33
CA GLY A 91 7.63 12.47 1.54
C GLY A 91 7.64 11.07 2.13
N GLN A 92 6.75 10.76 3.08
CA GLN A 92 6.61 9.44 3.70
C GLN A 92 5.68 8.52 2.92
N LEU A 93 5.82 7.20 3.10
CA LEU A 93 4.94 6.21 2.49
C LEU A 93 3.50 6.44 2.96
N SER A 94 2.61 6.79 2.04
CA SER A 94 1.21 7.08 2.35
C SER A 94 0.29 5.91 2.00
N HIS A 95 0.54 5.29 0.86
CA HIS A 95 -0.23 4.14 0.37
C HIS A 95 0.68 3.13 -0.32
N LEU A 96 0.35 1.86 -0.16
CA LEU A 96 1.00 0.74 -0.84
C LEU A 96 -0.05 -0.30 -1.23
N SER A 97 0.08 -0.84 -2.43
CA SER A 97 -0.73 -1.97 -2.87
C SER A 97 0.12 -2.91 -3.70
N THR A 98 -0.16 -4.21 -3.57
CA THR A 98 0.57 -5.24 -4.29
C THR A 98 -0.34 -6.15 -5.09
N VAL A 99 0.22 -6.75 -6.13
CA VAL A 99 -0.38 -7.86 -6.86
C VAL A 99 0.66 -8.96 -7.04
N ASP A 100 0.29 -10.18 -6.68
CA ASP A 100 1.12 -11.36 -6.91
C ASP A 100 0.94 -11.86 -8.35
N LEU A 101 2.06 -12.22 -8.97
CA LEU A 101 2.20 -12.52 -10.39
C LEU A 101 2.99 -13.82 -10.57
N THR A 102 2.79 -14.46 -11.72
CA THR A 102 3.74 -15.45 -12.24
C THR A 102 4.62 -14.78 -13.29
N LEU A 103 5.92 -14.74 -13.05
CA LEU A 103 6.92 -14.19 -13.96
C LEU A 103 7.39 -15.32 -14.88
N LEU A 104 7.32 -15.10 -16.20
CA LEU A 104 7.76 -16.06 -17.21
C LEU A 104 8.99 -15.49 -17.95
N SER A 105 10.02 -16.31 -18.16
CA SER A 105 11.17 -15.89 -18.98
C SER A 105 10.84 -15.89 -20.48
N VAL A 106 9.94 -16.78 -20.91
CA VAL A 106 9.47 -16.90 -22.29
C VAL A 106 8.02 -17.38 -22.33
N GLY A 107 7.31 -17.10 -23.43
CA GLY A 107 5.96 -17.60 -23.69
C GLY A 107 4.94 -16.50 -23.95
N ASN A 108 3.67 -16.86 -23.93
CA ASN A 108 2.57 -15.92 -24.12
C ASN A 108 2.04 -15.46 -22.76
N PRO A 109 2.09 -14.16 -22.43
CA PRO A 109 1.56 -13.67 -21.16
C PRO A 109 0.04 -13.86 -21.10
N GLN A 110 -0.48 -14.12 -19.90
CA GLN A 110 -1.89 -14.17 -19.58
C GLN A 110 -2.17 -13.08 -18.56
N VAL A 111 -2.45 -11.86 -19.04
CA VAL A 111 -2.65 -10.68 -18.18
C VAL A 111 -4.13 -10.47 -17.94
N TYR A 112 -4.53 -10.51 -16.68
CA TYR A 112 -5.87 -10.17 -16.25
C TYR A 112 -5.95 -8.71 -15.81
N TYR A 113 -7.15 -8.16 -15.85
CA TYR A 113 -7.45 -6.88 -15.22
C TYR A 113 -7.93 -7.15 -13.80
N ALA A 114 -7.52 -6.31 -12.86
CA ALA A 114 -8.17 -6.29 -11.57
C ALA A 114 -9.63 -5.84 -11.76
N THR A 115 -10.58 -6.59 -11.23
CA THR A 115 -11.95 -6.09 -11.07
C THR A 115 -11.92 -4.92 -10.09
N ASP A 116 -12.54 -3.80 -10.43
CA ASP A 116 -12.67 -2.66 -9.52
C ASP A 116 -13.31 -3.12 -8.20
N GLY A 117 -12.48 -3.30 -7.17
CA GLY A 117 -12.88 -3.59 -5.81
C GLY A 117 -12.77 -2.33 -4.93
N PRO A 118 -13.34 -2.35 -3.72
CA PRO A 118 -12.99 -1.39 -2.68
C PRO A 118 -11.48 -1.41 -2.37
N GLU A 119 -11.03 -0.47 -1.54
CA GLU A 119 -9.70 -0.57 -0.94
C GLU A 119 -9.60 -1.84 -0.12
N LYS A 120 -8.50 -2.54 -0.25
CA LYS A 120 -8.28 -3.77 0.52
C LYS A 120 -8.35 -3.50 2.02
N LEU A 121 -7.82 -2.37 2.50
CA LEU A 121 -7.97 -1.90 3.87
C LEU A 121 -8.29 -0.41 3.89
N THR A 122 -9.20 0.03 4.74
CA THR A 122 -9.54 1.45 4.84
C THR A 122 -9.80 1.86 6.28
N ILE A 123 -9.45 3.11 6.61
CA ILE A 123 -9.61 3.69 7.96
C ILE A 123 -10.86 4.59 7.99
N PHE A 124 -11.70 4.40 9.00
CA PHE A 124 -12.97 5.13 9.17
C PHE A 124 -12.97 6.11 10.36
N SER A 125 -12.27 5.79 11.44
CA SER A 125 -12.34 6.60 12.69
C SER A 125 -11.63 7.94 12.59
N LEU A 126 -10.71 8.09 11.62
CA LEU A 126 -9.88 9.27 11.45
C LEU A 126 -10.11 9.88 10.07
N ARG A 127 -10.09 11.21 10.02
CA ARG A 127 -10.02 11.98 8.78
C ARG A 127 -8.66 12.64 8.67
N GLU A 128 -8.27 12.96 7.44
CA GLU A 128 -7.09 13.80 7.22
C GLU A 128 -7.18 15.07 8.07
N GLU A 129 -6.05 15.39 8.70
CA GLU A 129 -5.87 16.56 9.55
C GLU A 129 -6.67 16.55 10.86
N SER A 130 -7.17 15.39 11.28
CA SER A 130 -7.82 15.24 12.59
C SER A 130 -6.86 15.58 13.73
N ILE A 131 -7.36 16.28 14.75
CA ILE A 131 -6.61 16.57 15.98
C ILE A 131 -6.85 15.44 16.98
N ILE A 132 -5.78 14.89 17.53
CA ILE A 132 -5.80 13.81 18.52
C ILE A 132 -5.08 14.29 19.78
N GLU A 133 -5.68 14.03 20.93
CA GLU A 133 -5.17 14.42 22.25
C GLU A 133 -5.36 13.26 23.25
N GLY A 134 -4.58 13.24 24.33
CA GLY A 134 -4.76 12.26 25.42
C GLY A 134 -3.94 10.97 25.28
N GLY A 135 -2.91 10.96 24.43
CA GLY A 135 -1.93 9.88 24.34
C GLY A 135 -2.44 8.57 23.75
N ARG A 136 -3.63 8.57 23.13
CA ARG A 136 -4.22 7.38 22.51
C ARG A 136 -4.99 7.71 21.23
N VAL A 137 -4.91 6.80 20.25
CA VAL A 137 -5.66 6.88 19.00
C VAL A 137 -6.60 5.69 18.91
N ASN A 138 -7.90 5.94 18.72
CA ASN A 138 -8.82 4.88 18.36
C ASN A 138 -8.87 4.72 16.83
N VAL A 139 -8.39 3.58 16.33
CA VAL A 139 -8.33 3.25 14.92
C VAL A 139 -9.39 2.20 14.61
N GLN A 140 -10.35 2.55 13.75
CA GLN A 140 -11.39 1.64 13.26
C GLN A 140 -11.36 1.64 11.74
N GLY A 141 -11.65 0.49 11.16
CA GLY A 141 -11.69 0.34 9.71
C GLY A 141 -12.31 -0.99 9.28
N ALA A 142 -12.27 -1.20 7.98
CA ALA A 142 -12.72 -2.44 7.36
C ALA A 142 -11.83 -2.79 6.17
N GLY A 143 -11.94 -4.04 5.73
CA GLY A 143 -11.21 -4.53 4.59
C GLY A 143 -11.27 -6.05 4.50
N TRP A 144 -10.40 -6.64 3.69
CA TRP A 144 -10.17 -8.08 3.63
C TRP A 144 -8.66 -8.31 3.57
N VAL A 145 -8.20 -9.40 4.15
CA VAL A 145 -6.77 -9.77 4.17
C VAL A 145 -6.53 -11.04 3.36
N ASN A 146 -5.29 -11.22 2.90
CA ASN A 146 -4.84 -12.41 2.18
C ASN A 146 -4.15 -13.41 3.13
N THR A 147 -3.81 -12.98 4.34
CA THR A 147 -3.12 -13.80 5.35
C THR A 147 -3.94 -13.86 6.64
N ASP A 148 -3.61 -14.80 7.52
CA ASP A 148 -4.13 -14.87 8.89
C ASP A 148 -3.29 -14.07 9.90
N LEU A 149 -2.29 -13.31 9.42
CA LEU A 149 -1.45 -12.47 10.25
C LEU A 149 -2.24 -11.24 10.75
N PRO A 150 -1.94 -10.74 11.97
CA PRO A 150 -2.56 -9.52 12.44
C PRO A 150 -2.14 -8.33 11.56
N LEU A 151 -3.05 -7.36 11.40
CA LEU A 151 -2.72 -6.04 10.87
C LEU A 151 -1.83 -5.31 11.87
N THR A 152 -0.83 -4.59 11.36
CA THR A 152 -0.02 -3.68 12.17
C THR A 152 -0.61 -2.29 12.06
N VAL A 153 -0.80 -1.62 13.19
CA VAL A 153 -1.25 -0.24 13.26
C VAL A 153 -0.17 0.60 13.93
N GLU A 154 0.39 1.54 13.19
CA GLU A 154 1.52 2.36 13.65
C GLU A 154 1.19 3.84 13.58
N ILE A 155 1.70 4.59 14.55
CA ILE A 155 1.68 6.04 14.57
C ILE A 155 3.11 6.48 14.32
N LEU A 156 3.34 7.08 13.16
CA LEU A 156 4.66 7.49 12.69
C LEU A 156 4.80 9.01 12.79
N ASP A 157 5.92 9.50 13.30
CA ASP A 157 6.24 10.92 13.23
C ASP A 157 6.61 11.34 11.80
N ARG A 158 6.96 12.62 11.59
CA ARG A 158 7.33 13.14 10.26
C ARG A 158 8.63 12.56 9.67
N HIS A 159 9.45 11.91 10.48
CA HIS A 159 10.70 11.26 10.07
C HIS A 159 10.51 9.76 9.81
N GLY A 160 9.32 9.22 10.12
CA GLY A 160 9.01 7.79 10.03
C GLY A 160 9.32 7.03 11.31
N ASP A 161 9.64 7.71 12.41
CA ASP A 161 9.88 7.07 13.70
C ASP A 161 8.55 6.67 14.34
N ILE A 162 8.51 5.46 14.90
CA ILE A 162 7.31 4.93 15.56
C ILE A 162 7.09 5.62 16.91
N LEU A 163 5.99 6.37 17.03
CA LEU A 163 5.50 6.97 18.27
C LEU A 163 4.57 6.04 19.06
N GLY A 164 4.01 5.03 18.39
CA GLY A 164 3.08 4.06 18.95
C GLY A 164 2.78 2.94 17.96
N SER A 165 2.54 1.73 18.46
CA SER A 165 2.22 0.57 17.62
C SER A 165 1.29 -0.39 18.35
N ALA A 166 0.40 -1.03 17.59
CA ALA A 166 -0.45 -2.12 18.05
C ALA A 166 -0.68 -3.12 16.93
N GLN A 167 -1.12 -4.32 17.31
CA GLN A 167 -1.56 -5.35 16.37
C GLN A 167 -3.04 -5.65 16.59
N VAL A 168 -3.75 -5.90 15.49
CA VAL A 168 -5.19 -6.23 15.53
C VAL A 168 -5.52 -7.24 14.45
N TYR A 169 -6.30 -8.26 14.81
CA TYR A 169 -6.85 -9.17 13.82
C TYR A 169 -8.07 -8.55 13.15
N LEU A 170 -8.22 -8.81 11.85
CA LEU A 170 -9.45 -8.48 11.15
C LEU A 170 -10.55 -9.46 11.59
N ASP A 171 -11.65 -8.92 12.12
CA ASP A 171 -12.86 -9.69 12.42
C ASP A 171 -13.62 -9.94 11.12
N ALA A 172 -13.34 -11.07 10.48
CA ALA A 172 -13.94 -11.52 9.22
C ALA A 172 -14.37 -12.99 9.33
N PRO A 173 -15.41 -13.44 8.59
CA PRO A 173 -15.84 -14.84 8.64
C PRO A 173 -14.79 -15.83 8.10
N ALA A 174 -13.94 -15.37 7.17
CA ALA A 174 -12.83 -16.13 6.59
C ALA A 174 -11.81 -15.19 5.93
N ILE A 175 -10.60 -15.69 5.65
CA ILE A 175 -9.58 -14.99 4.85
C ILE A 175 -10.17 -14.63 3.47
N GLY A 176 -9.85 -13.43 2.98
CA GLY A 176 -10.37 -12.89 1.72
C GLY A 176 -11.81 -12.40 1.78
N GLN A 177 -12.51 -12.53 2.92
CA GLN A 177 -13.82 -11.92 3.13
C GLN A 177 -13.71 -10.57 3.84
N LEU A 178 -14.70 -9.72 3.59
CA LEU A 178 -14.81 -8.43 4.25
C LEU A 178 -14.98 -8.63 5.76
N GLY A 179 -14.20 -7.89 6.53
CA GLY A 179 -14.28 -7.81 7.98
C GLY A 179 -13.99 -6.40 8.49
N THR A 180 -14.01 -6.25 9.80
CA THR A 180 -13.73 -4.98 10.49
C THR A 180 -12.59 -5.12 11.47
N PHE A 181 -11.91 -4.02 11.78
CA PHE A 181 -10.92 -3.98 12.85
C PHE A 181 -11.14 -2.74 13.71
N GLN A 182 -10.81 -2.87 14.99
CA GLN A 182 -10.80 -1.77 15.94
C GLN A 182 -9.69 -1.96 16.96
N VAL A 183 -8.86 -0.94 17.16
CA VAL A 183 -7.76 -0.98 18.13
C VAL A 183 -7.51 0.41 18.71
N GLU A 184 -7.13 0.44 19.99
CA GLU A 184 -6.62 1.65 20.63
C GLU A 184 -5.09 1.59 20.64
N VAL A 185 -4.44 2.58 20.02
CA VAL A 185 -2.98 2.66 19.92
C VAL A 185 -2.49 3.76 20.85
N PRO A 186 -1.75 3.43 21.92
CA PRO A 186 -1.10 4.44 22.75
C PRO A 186 0.03 5.11 21.95
N TYR A 187 0.22 6.42 22.15
CA TYR A 187 1.34 7.16 21.59
C TYR A 187 1.96 8.10 22.62
N GLU A 188 3.25 8.40 22.43
CA GLU A 188 3.96 9.38 23.24
C GLU A 188 4.46 10.52 22.37
N THR A 189 4.12 11.76 22.72
CA THR A 189 4.69 12.95 22.10
C THR A 189 4.93 14.05 23.13
N LYS A 190 6.07 14.74 23.02
CA LYS A 190 6.42 15.85 23.91
C LYS A 190 5.90 17.20 23.41
N LEU A 191 5.64 17.29 22.11
CA LEU A 191 5.22 18.51 21.43
C LEU A 191 4.11 18.16 20.44
N SER A 192 3.25 19.12 20.16
CA SER A 192 2.25 18.94 19.11
C SER A 192 2.94 18.83 17.75
N GLN A 193 2.58 17.82 16.96
CA GLN A 193 3.22 17.54 15.69
C GLN A 193 2.30 16.80 14.71
N TRP A 194 2.62 16.91 13.42
CA TRP A 194 2.05 16.05 12.38
C TRP A 194 2.57 14.63 12.55
N ALA A 195 1.67 13.66 12.44
CA ALA A 195 1.97 12.24 12.45
C ALA A 195 1.08 11.51 11.44
N ARG A 196 1.43 10.27 11.15
CA ARG A 196 0.69 9.39 10.24
C ARG A 196 0.23 8.15 10.98
N VAL A 197 -1.06 7.88 10.93
CA VAL A 197 -1.62 6.62 11.43
C VAL A 197 -1.70 5.68 10.23
N ALA A 198 -0.86 4.66 10.21
CA ALA A 198 -0.77 3.68 9.14
C ALA A 198 -1.36 2.34 9.61
N VAL A 199 -2.11 1.69 8.73
CA VAL A 199 -2.57 0.32 8.88
C VAL A 199 -1.97 -0.50 7.75
N SER A 200 -1.24 -1.55 8.11
CA SER A 200 -0.51 -2.38 7.16
C SER A 200 -0.80 -3.86 7.31
N GLU A 201 -0.75 -4.55 6.18
CA GLU A 201 -0.79 -6.00 6.09
C GLU A 201 0.56 -6.50 5.61
N HIS A 202 1.07 -7.54 6.28
CA HIS A 202 2.33 -8.20 5.93
C HIS A 202 2.07 -9.54 5.26
N SER A 203 3.01 -9.91 4.40
CA SER A 203 2.99 -11.19 3.71
C SER A 203 3.68 -12.29 4.51
N ALA A 204 3.13 -13.50 4.38
CA ALA A 204 3.77 -14.73 4.85
C ALA A 204 4.74 -15.32 3.81
N ASP A 205 4.46 -15.15 2.51
CA ASP A 205 5.20 -15.81 1.42
C ASP A 205 6.42 -14.98 0.97
N ILE A 206 6.19 -13.95 0.16
CA ILE A 206 7.23 -13.01 -0.27
C ILE A 206 7.39 -11.94 0.82
N PRO A 207 8.55 -11.81 1.49
CA PRO A 207 8.71 -10.87 2.59
C PRO A 207 8.37 -9.43 2.20
N GLY A 208 7.63 -8.73 3.07
CA GLY A 208 7.29 -7.33 2.88
C GLY A 208 5.82 -7.01 3.13
N LEU A 209 5.44 -5.78 2.77
CA LEU A 209 4.07 -5.28 2.85
C LEU A 209 3.26 -5.80 1.66
N ILE A 210 2.00 -6.14 1.92
CA ILE A 210 0.99 -6.44 0.89
C ILE A 210 0.14 -5.20 0.63
N HIS A 211 -0.23 -4.50 1.70
CA HIS A 211 -1.05 -3.33 1.63
C HIS A 211 -0.69 -2.38 2.76
N LEU A 212 -0.77 -1.09 2.48
CA LEU A 212 -0.70 -0.04 3.48
C LEU A 212 -1.65 1.07 3.10
N THR A 213 -2.46 1.49 4.06
CA THR A 213 -3.27 2.69 3.99
C THR A 213 -2.94 3.56 5.19
N SER A 214 -3.01 4.88 5.04
CA SER A 214 -2.68 5.78 6.14
C SER A 214 -3.48 7.08 6.09
N VAL A 215 -3.54 7.76 7.23
CA VAL A 215 -4.16 9.08 7.39
C VAL A 215 -3.20 9.98 8.16
N GLU A 216 -3.04 11.23 7.71
CA GLU A 216 -2.27 12.25 8.41
C GLU A 216 -3.12 12.91 9.50
N VAL A 217 -2.56 13.06 10.69
CA VAL A 217 -3.23 13.58 11.88
C VAL A 217 -2.32 14.55 12.63
N TRP A 218 -2.92 15.46 13.38
CA TRP A 218 -2.21 16.37 14.27
C TRP A 218 -2.27 15.84 15.71
N LEU A 219 -1.15 15.34 16.22
CA LEU A 219 -1.04 14.85 17.59
C LEU A 219 -0.75 16.01 18.54
N LYS A 220 -1.37 15.95 19.72
CA LYS A 220 -0.97 16.72 20.89
C LYS A 220 -0.56 15.78 22.03
N PRO A 221 0.24 16.25 22.99
CA PRO A 221 0.54 15.51 24.22
C PRO A 221 -0.72 15.03 24.95
#